data_AF-A0A7S2JRG5-F1
#
_entry.id   AF-A0A7S2JRG5-F1
#
_cell.length_a   1.000
_cell.length_b   1.000
_cell.length_c   1.000
_cell.angle_alpha   90.00
_cell.angle_beta   90.00
_cell.angle_gamma   90.00
#
_symmetry.space_group_name_H-M   'P 1'
#
loop_
_entity.id
_entity.type
_entity.pdbx_description
1 polymer ?
#
loop_
_entity_poly.entity_id
_entity_poly.type
_entity_poly.pdbx_seq_one_letter_code
_entity_poly.pdbx_strand_id
1 'polypeptide(L)'
;RGEAAAKSAVSSLEQLRERGNIKDVKISNGHKVVEVSYRNVRKGLVMRRLCEEKAIFGDPYTGVLAAGDDVSDETMFEAAPHEFLTIKVGAAPTAARFRVETPVLLRKFLREQIIPR
;
A
#
# COMPACT_ATOMS: atom_id res chain seq x y z
N ARG A 1 16.88 12.77 22.61
CA ARG A 1 18.08 12.10 22.02
C ARG A 1 17.75 11.33 20.74
N GLY A 2 16.70 10.48 20.70
CA GLY A 2 16.35 9.70 19.50
C GLY A 2 15.91 10.52 18.27
N GLU A 3 15.14 11.59 18.45
CA GLU A 3 14.62 12.39 17.32
C GLU A 3 15.73 13.19 16.59
N ALA A 4 16.71 13.71 17.33
CA ALA A 4 17.88 14.38 16.74
C ALA A 4 18.76 13.41 15.94
N ALA A 5 18.93 12.17 16.43
CA ALA A 5 19.64 11.12 15.70
C ALA A 5 18.88 10.71 14.42
N ALA A 6 17.55 10.60 14.46
CA ALA A 6 16.73 10.32 13.29
C ALA A 6 16.85 11.43 12.23
N LYS A 7 16.78 12.71 12.63
CA LYS A 7 16.98 13.85 11.71
C LYS A 7 18.36 13.83 11.05
N SER A 8 19.41 13.51 11.81
CA SER A 8 20.78 13.38 11.28
C SER A 8 20.92 12.23 10.27
N ALA A 9 20.31 11.07 10.57
CA ALA A 9 20.29 9.93 9.67
C ALA A 9 19.57 10.25 8.35
N VAL A 10 18.42 10.93 8.41
CA VAL A 10 17.67 11.36 7.21
C VAL A 10 18.50 12.32 6.36
N SER A 11 19.15 13.32 6.98
CA SER A 11 20.03 14.26 6.28
C SER A 11 21.19 13.54 5.59
N SER A 12 21.78 12.54 6.25
CA SER A 12 22.87 11.74 5.67
C SER A 12 22.40 10.90 4.48
N LEU A 13 21.21 10.32 4.56
CA LEU A 13 20.60 9.55 3.46
C LEU A 13 20.26 10.45 2.25
N GLU A 14 19.74 11.66 2.50
CA GLU A 14 19.45 12.65 1.46
C GLU A 14 20.74 13.08 0.73
N GLN A 15 21.82 13.35 1.47
CA GLN A 15 23.13 13.67 0.89
C GLN A 15 23.71 12.51 0.05
N LEU A 16 23.57 11.26 0.52
CA LEU A 16 24.01 10.08 -0.23
C LEU A 16 23.20 9.91 -1.53
N ARG A 17 21.88 10.14 -1.47
CA ARG A 17 21.01 10.09 -2.65
C ARG A 17 21.45 11.11 -3.69
N GLU A 18 21.76 12.34 -3.28
CA GLU A 18 22.24 13.40 -4.17
C GLU A 18 23.61 13.08 -4.77
N ARG A 19 24.59 12.73 -3.92
CA ARG A 19 25.97 12.41 -4.37
C ARG A 19 26.03 11.19 -5.28
N GLY A 20 25.23 10.17 -4.99
CA GLY A 20 25.13 8.97 -5.81
C GLY A 20 24.25 9.14 -7.05
N ASN A 21 23.63 10.31 -7.27
CA ASN A 21 22.67 10.57 -8.34
C ASN A 21 21.52 9.55 -8.38
N ILE A 22 21.09 9.04 -7.22
CA ILE A 22 20.06 7.99 -7.09
C ILE A 22 18.68 8.64 -7.03
N LYS A 23 18.27 9.27 -8.14
CA LYS A 23 17.05 10.08 -8.20
C LYS A 23 15.77 9.28 -8.02
N ASP A 24 15.81 7.97 -8.22
CA ASP A 24 14.62 7.13 -8.13
C ASP A 24 14.34 6.63 -6.72
N VAL A 25 15.11 7.06 -5.71
CA VAL A 25 14.85 6.72 -4.32
C VAL A 25 14.07 7.84 -3.63
N LYS A 26 13.06 7.45 -2.85
CA LYS A 26 12.29 8.28 -1.94
C LYS A 26 12.71 7.93 -0.51
N ILE A 27 12.94 8.95 0.30
CA ILE A 27 13.15 8.83 1.73
C ILE A 27 11.90 9.44 2.40
N SER A 28 11.25 8.70 3.28
CA SER A 28 10.05 9.16 3.99
C SER A 28 10.18 8.97 5.50
N ASN A 29 9.71 9.97 6.24
CA ASN A 29 9.66 9.93 7.70
C ASN A 29 8.27 9.49 8.16
N GLY A 30 8.22 8.37 8.86
CA GLY A 30 7.03 7.84 9.53
C GLY A 30 7.10 8.00 11.06
N HIS A 31 6.15 7.38 11.75
CA HIS A 31 6.06 7.45 13.21
C HIS A 31 7.19 6.65 13.89
N LYS A 32 8.33 7.31 14.12
CA LYS A 32 9.59 6.73 14.63
C LYS A 32 10.27 5.73 13.67
N VAL A 33 10.00 5.85 12.37
CA VAL A 33 10.62 5.04 11.32
C VAL A 33 11.08 5.97 10.19
N VAL A 34 12.20 5.62 9.56
CA VAL A 34 12.64 6.21 8.29
C VAL A 34 12.57 5.10 7.25
N GLU A 35 11.84 5.35 6.17
CA GLU A 35 11.68 4.40 5.07
C GLU A 35 12.42 4.91 3.84
N VAL A 36 13.11 3.99 3.15
CA VAL A 36 13.83 4.26 1.91
C VAL A 36 13.28 3.31 0.85
N SER A 37 12.57 3.85 -0.13
CA SER A 37 11.86 3.07 -1.15
C SER A 37 12.08 3.62 -2.55
N TYR A 38 11.86 2.81 -3.58
CA TYR A 38 11.94 3.29 -4.96
C TYR A 38 10.67 4.10 -5.30
N ARG A 39 10.82 5.30 -5.87
CA ARG A 39 9.75 6.29 -6.13
C ARG A 39 8.57 5.73 -6.91
N ASN A 40 8.82 4.76 -7.78
CA ASN A 40 7.82 4.17 -8.66
C ASN A 40 7.16 2.91 -8.09
N VAL A 41 7.56 2.45 -6.90
CA VAL A 41 6.91 1.31 -6.25
C VAL A 41 5.61 1.80 -5.61
N ARG A 42 4.50 1.49 -6.28
CA ARG A 42 3.14 1.76 -5.80
C ARG A 42 2.41 0.43 -5.63
N LYS A 43 1.70 0.27 -4.52
CA LYS A 43 0.93 -0.95 -4.23
C LYS A 43 -0.05 -1.27 -5.38
N GLY A 44 -0.71 -0.25 -5.94
CA GLY A 44 -1.61 -0.42 -7.07
C GLY A 44 -0.96 -1.00 -8.34
N LEU A 45 0.26 -0.59 -8.67
CA LEU A 45 0.99 -1.14 -9.82
C LEU A 45 1.31 -2.62 -9.61
N VAL A 46 1.73 -2.97 -8.40
CA VAL A 46 2.03 -4.36 -8.02
C VAL A 46 0.75 -5.21 -8.09
N MET A 47 -0.35 -4.74 -7.52
CA MET A 47 -1.65 -5.43 -7.56
C MET A 47 -2.11 -5.69 -9.00
N ARG A 48 -2.06 -4.68 -9.87
CA ARG A 48 -2.42 -4.81 -11.29
C ARG A 48 -1.60 -5.86 -11.99
N ARG A 49 -0.28 -5.78 -11.84
CA ARG A 49 0.66 -6.72 -12.43
C ARG A 49 0.36 -8.17 -12.01
N LEU A 50 0.14 -8.41 -10.71
CA LEU A 50 -0.17 -9.75 -10.21
C LEU A 50 -1.48 -10.32 -10.80
N CYS A 51 -2.51 -9.48 -10.94
CA CYS A 51 -3.78 -9.89 -11.54
C CYS A 51 -3.63 -10.20 -13.04
N GLU A 52 -2.91 -9.34 -13.77
CA GLU A 52 -2.65 -9.49 -15.20
C GLU A 52 -1.80 -10.72 -15.50
N GLU A 53 -0.74 -10.97 -14.73
CA GLU A 53 0.09 -12.17 -14.86
C GLU A 53 -0.76 -13.44 -14.71
N LYS A 54 -1.59 -13.52 -13.67
CA LYS A 54 -2.50 -14.65 -13.45
C LYS A 54 -3.48 -14.89 -14.60
N ALA A 55 -4.05 -13.80 -15.14
CA ALA A 55 -4.93 -13.89 -16.31
C ALA A 55 -4.19 -14.39 -17.56
N ILE A 56 -2.97 -13.91 -17.81
CA ILE A 56 -2.15 -14.32 -18.96
C ILE A 56 -1.80 -15.81 -18.90
N PHE A 57 -1.52 -16.35 -17.72
CA PHE A 57 -1.24 -17.77 -17.53
C PHE A 57 -2.50 -18.67 -17.51
N GLY A 58 -3.67 -18.13 -17.85
CA GLY A 58 -4.92 -18.90 -17.96
C GLY A 58 -5.57 -19.25 -16.63
N ASP A 59 -5.16 -18.60 -15.53
CA ASP A 59 -5.69 -18.79 -14.18
C ASP A 59 -6.11 -17.44 -13.58
N PRO A 60 -7.05 -16.69 -14.21
CA PRO A 60 -7.48 -15.41 -13.68
C PRO A 60 -8.17 -15.59 -12.32
N TYR A 61 -7.93 -14.65 -11.41
CA TYR A 61 -8.69 -14.61 -10.16
C TYR A 61 -10.19 -14.44 -10.45
N THR A 62 -11.02 -15.26 -9.80
CA THR A 62 -12.48 -15.18 -9.90
C THR A 62 -13.06 -13.92 -9.24
N GLY A 63 -12.31 -13.33 -8.31
CA GLY A 63 -12.60 -12.06 -7.68
C GLY A 63 -11.37 -11.54 -6.94
N VAL A 64 -11.25 -10.22 -6.84
CA VAL A 64 -10.13 -9.57 -6.14
C VAL A 64 -10.68 -8.62 -5.10
N LEU A 65 -10.20 -8.77 -3.86
CA LEU A 65 -10.47 -7.87 -2.76
C LEU A 65 -9.18 -7.15 -2.39
N ALA A 66 -9.19 -5.82 -2.43
CA ALA A 66 -8.11 -4.97 -1.96
C ALA A 66 -8.59 -4.21 -0.72
N ALA A 67 -7.89 -4.38 0.41
CA ALA A 67 -8.18 -3.67 1.65
C ALA A 67 -6.93 -3.00 2.21
N GLY A 68 -7.09 -1.82 2.81
CA GLY A 68 -5.97 -1.01 3.30
C GLY A 68 -6.41 0.09 4.26
N ASP A 69 -5.48 0.55 5.09
CA ASP A 69 -5.72 1.50 6.19
C ASP A 69 -4.89 2.79 6.06
N ASP A 70 -3.89 2.83 5.19
CA ASP A 70 -3.00 3.98 5.05
C ASP A 70 -3.10 4.68 3.69
N VAL A 71 -2.38 5.79 3.53
CA VAL A 71 -2.36 6.60 2.31
C VAL A 71 -1.70 5.86 1.14
N SER A 72 -0.78 4.93 1.40
CA SER A 72 -0.12 4.16 0.34
C SER A 72 -1.08 3.16 -0.31
N ASP A 73 -2.07 2.67 0.43
CA ASP A 73 -3.10 1.76 -0.06
C ASP A 73 -4.06 2.41 -1.04
N GLU A 74 -4.21 3.74 -1.01
CA GLU A 74 -5.05 4.48 -1.96
C GLU A 74 -4.65 4.21 -3.41
N THR A 75 -3.35 3.99 -3.66
CA THR A 75 -2.87 3.61 -4.98
C THR A 75 -3.46 2.30 -5.49
N MET A 76 -3.80 1.35 -4.59
CA MET A 76 -4.51 0.12 -4.97
C MET A 76 -5.95 0.41 -5.35
N PHE A 77 -6.63 1.26 -4.59
CA PHE A 77 -8.04 1.57 -4.83
C PHE A 77 -8.24 2.36 -6.12
N GLU A 78 -7.36 3.33 -6.40
CA GLU A 78 -7.35 4.10 -7.65
C GLU A 78 -7.07 3.22 -8.88
N ALA A 79 -6.19 2.23 -8.74
CA ALA A 79 -5.84 1.32 -9.82
C ALA A 79 -6.83 0.16 -10.00
N ALA A 80 -7.73 -0.07 -9.04
CA ALA A 80 -8.61 -1.22 -9.03
C ALA A 80 -9.74 -1.07 -10.08
N PRO A 81 -9.95 -2.06 -10.96
CA PRO A 81 -11.16 -2.16 -11.79
C PRO A 81 -12.42 -2.04 -10.95
N HIS A 82 -13.53 -1.65 -11.58
CA HIS A 82 -14.81 -1.47 -10.91
C HIS A 82 -15.31 -2.77 -10.24
N GLU A 83 -14.99 -3.92 -10.83
CA GLU A 83 -15.38 -5.26 -10.40
C GLU A 83 -14.69 -5.71 -9.11
N PHE A 84 -13.57 -5.09 -8.73
CA PHE A 84 -12.85 -5.47 -7.51
C PHE A 84 -13.64 -5.02 -6.27
N LEU A 85 -13.44 -5.68 -5.14
CA LEU A 85 -13.95 -5.18 -3.87
C LEU A 85 -12.86 -4.35 -3.19
N THR A 86 -13.03 -3.02 -3.11
CA THR A 86 -12.07 -2.13 -2.45
C THR A 86 -12.60 -1.66 -1.10
N ILE A 87 -11.81 -1.85 -0.03
CA ILE A 87 -12.24 -1.58 1.35
C ILE A 87 -11.21 -0.71 2.07
N LYS A 88 -11.62 0.49 2.48
CA LYS A 88 -10.86 1.32 3.42
C LYS A 88 -11.10 0.85 4.85
N VAL A 89 -10.03 0.71 5.63
CA VAL A 89 -10.10 0.51 7.08
C VAL A 89 -9.86 1.84 7.79
N GLY A 90 -10.70 2.17 8.77
CA GLY A 90 -10.59 3.40 9.56
C GLY A 90 -11.21 4.62 8.88
N ALA A 91 -11.08 5.78 9.53
CA ALA A 91 -11.63 7.06 9.09
C ALA A 91 -10.54 7.91 8.40
N ALA A 92 -10.71 8.18 7.11
CA ALA A 92 -9.90 9.07 6.27
C ALA A 92 -10.53 9.14 4.86
N PRO A 93 -10.34 10.23 4.10
CA PRO A 93 -10.70 10.26 2.67
C PRO A 93 -10.09 9.07 1.93
N THR A 94 -10.82 8.52 0.95
CA THR A 94 -10.41 7.31 0.25
C THR A 94 -11.09 7.19 -1.12
N ALA A 95 -10.41 6.55 -2.07
CA ALA A 95 -10.95 6.08 -3.35
C ALA A 95 -11.58 4.68 -3.25
N ALA A 96 -11.47 3.99 -2.10
CA ALA A 96 -12.15 2.72 -1.89
C ALA A 96 -13.67 2.87 -1.97
N ARG A 97 -14.35 1.88 -2.56
CA ARG A 97 -15.82 1.86 -2.73
C ARG A 97 -16.54 1.56 -1.42
N PHE A 98 -15.89 0.84 -0.51
CA PHE A 98 -16.46 0.47 0.78
C PHE A 98 -15.52 0.87 1.93
N ARG A 99 -16.08 0.93 3.14
CA ARG A 99 -15.34 1.23 4.36
C ARG A 99 -15.76 0.31 5.50
N VAL A 100 -14.79 -0.06 6.32
CA VAL A 100 -15.01 -0.65 7.64
C VAL A 100 -14.26 0.17 8.69
N GLU A 101 -14.84 0.29 9.89
CA GLU A 101 -14.29 1.20 10.90
C GLU A 101 -12.97 0.68 11.50
N THR A 102 -12.83 -0.63 11.65
CA THR A 102 -11.71 -1.22 12.37
C THR A 102 -11.18 -2.48 11.68
N PRO A 103 -9.89 -2.82 11.91
CA PRO A 103 -9.33 -4.08 11.44
C PRO A 103 -10.07 -5.32 11.98
N VAL A 104 -10.72 -5.20 13.16
CA VAL A 104 -11.52 -6.29 13.75
C VAL A 104 -12.73 -6.59 12.87
N LEU A 105 -13.43 -5.56 12.42
CA LEU A 105 -14.61 -5.71 11.55
C LEU A 105 -14.23 -6.27 10.18
N LEU A 106 -13.09 -5.84 9.61
CA LEU A 106 -12.58 -6.45 8.37
C LEU A 106 -12.35 -7.95 8.54
N ARG A 107 -11.65 -8.36 9.60
CA ARG A 107 -11.38 -9.79 9.86
C ARG A 107 -12.65 -10.59 10.09
N LYS A 108 -13.65 -10.01 10.77
CA LYS A 108 -14.97 -10.64 10.95
C LYS A 108 -15.63 -10.88 9.60
N PHE A 109 -15.70 -9.85 8.74
CA PHE A 109 -16.24 -9.96 7.37
C PHE A 109 -15.54 -11.07 6.57
N LEU A 110 -14.20 -11.10 6.56
CA LEU A 110 -13.44 -12.12 5.82
C LEU A 110 -13.76 -13.54 6.28
N ARG A 111 -13.88 -13.77 7.60
CA ARG A 111 -14.22 -15.09 8.16
C ARG A 111 -15.65 -15.53 7.86
N GLU A 112 -16.59 -14.59 7.82
CA GLU A 112 -18.00 -14.91 7.62
C GLU A 112 -18.36 -15.10 6.15
N GLN A 113 -17.68 -14.40 5.24
CA GLN A 113 -18.11 -14.28 3.84
C GLN A 113 -17.14 -14.89 2.82
N ILE A 114 -15.84 -14.97 3.13
CA ILE A 114 -14.81 -15.29 2.11
C ILE A 114 -14.04 -16.57 2.42
N ILE A 115 -13.74 -16.83 3.68
CA ILE A 115 -13.01 -18.05 4.06
C ILE A 115 -14.02 -19.20 4.17
N PRO A 116 -13.90 -20.27 3.37
CA PRO A 116 -14.74 -21.45 3.52
C PRO A 116 -14.61 -22.01 4.95
N ARG A 117 -15.72 -22.49 5.51
CA ARG A 117 -15.67 -23.29 6.75
C ARG A 117 -14.91 -24.59 6.53
#